data_AF-A0A2E8CFB8-F1
#
_entry.id   AF-A0A2E8CFB8-F1
#
_cell.length_a   1.000
_cell.length_b   1.000
_cell.length_c   1.000
_cell.angle_alpha   90.00
_cell.angle_beta   90.00
_cell.angle_gamma   90.00
#
_symmetry.space_group_name_H-M   'P 1'
#
loop_
_entity.id
_entity.type
_entity.pdbx_description
1 polymer ?
#
loop_
_entity_poly.entity_id
_entity_poly.type
_entity_poly.pdbx_seq_one_letter_code
_entity_poly.pdbx_strand_id
1 'polypeptide(L)'
;MLNFFLVVPFDSAISLSWAIEDCKLNFKNQRSKEFMIELNASVPFLWRLGIESKDGYCSVAMVIPCPSDAEIEDLTIETNVLSLASDSDRAEQEETLEWNEDDTNLFLKLVNERKKQLGERVSDSIKLDLSDPVIIDIIDIVAAAGFGVAFASHGLLISTEGCEPLCQIEVGEKVSLRTVLGFIPAVVVEIEDSDVVCVLLEELDIRTAGEAPVGLDRVCMHDLLLVKRSDILSSEFAERISRPSGTPLH
;
A
#
# COMPACT_ATOMS: atom_id res chain seq x y z
N MET A 1 -34.13 12.99 10.51
CA MET A 1 -32.65 12.90 10.54
C MET A 1 -32.25 12.54 11.95
N LEU A 2 -32.01 11.24 12.20
CA LEU A 2 -31.56 10.75 13.49
C LEU A 2 -30.25 10.02 13.23
N ASN A 3 -29.14 10.66 13.63
CA ASN A 3 -27.84 10.03 13.71
C ASN A 3 -27.87 9.09 14.91
N PHE A 4 -27.72 7.79 14.67
CA PHE A 4 -27.38 6.84 15.72
C PHE A 4 -25.86 6.69 15.74
N PHE A 5 -25.22 7.15 16.80
CA PHE A 5 -23.84 6.82 17.13
C PHE A 5 -23.88 5.83 18.29
N LEU A 6 -23.35 4.62 18.07
CA LEU A 6 -23.09 3.66 19.13
C LEU A 6 -21.59 3.75 19.43
N VAL A 7 -21.27 4.40 20.54
CA VAL A 7 -19.92 4.47 21.11
C VAL A 7 -19.85 3.37 22.16
N VAL A 8 -19.02 2.35 21.93
CA VAL A 8 -18.74 1.31 22.94
C VAL A 8 -17.30 1.49 23.42
N PRO A 9 -17.05 1.64 24.73
CA PRO A 9 -15.72 1.84 25.27
C PRO A 9 -14.92 0.54 25.24
N PHE A 10 -13.62 0.69 25.02
CA PHE A 10 -12.64 -0.40 24.98
C PHE A 10 -12.37 -0.88 26.42
N ASP A 11 -13.07 -1.92 26.86
CA ASP A 11 -12.53 -2.83 27.88
C ASP A 11 -13.26 -4.18 27.94
N SER A 12 -12.46 -5.25 27.98
CA SER A 12 -12.80 -6.66 28.29
C SER A 12 -13.74 -7.44 27.35
N ALA A 13 -13.17 -8.51 26.76
CA ALA A 13 -13.80 -9.76 26.33
C ALA A 13 -15.29 -9.67 25.92
N ILE A 14 -15.56 -9.21 24.69
CA ILE A 14 -16.90 -9.23 24.12
C ILE A 14 -17.02 -10.39 23.12
N SER A 15 -18.04 -11.20 23.37
CA SER A 15 -18.44 -12.40 22.62
C SER A 15 -18.55 -12.16 21.10
N LEU A 16 -17.96 -13.05 20.31
CA LEU A 16 -17.98 -13.11 18.84
C LEU A 16 -19.37 -12.92 18.20
N SER A 17 -20.46 -13.18 18.92
CA SER A 17 -21.81 -13.09 18.35
C SER A 17 -22.32 -11.66 18.16
N TRP A 18 -21.81 -10.66 18.90
CA TRP A 18 -22.27 -9.27 18.80
C TRP A 18 -21.56 -8.52 17.67
N ALA A 19 -20.28 -8.80 17.43
CA ALA A 19 -19.49 -8.20 16.35
C ALA A 19 -20.01 -8.58 14.95
N ILE A 20 -20.51 -9.82 14.79
CA ILE A 20 -21.14 -10.28 13.55
C ILE A 20 -22.45 -9.52 13.27
N GLU A 21 -23.20 -9.13 14.30
CA GLU A 21 -24.45 -8.37 14.13
C GLU A 21 -24.22 -6.91 13.69
N ASP A 22 -23.17 -6.25 14.19
CA ASP A 22 -22.80 -4.89 13.76
C ASP A 22 -22.24 -4.86 12.33
N CYS A 23 -21.42 -5.86 11.95
CA CYS A 23 -21.02 -6.02 10.54
C CYS A 23 -22.24 -6.23 9.63
N LYS A 24 -23.22 -7.05 10.04
CA LYS A 24 -24.48 -7.28 9.30
C LYS A 24 -25.30 -6.00 9.11
N LEU A 25 -25.31 -5.09 10.09
CA LEU A 25 -26.02 -3.80 10.00
C LEU A 25 -25.35 -2.83 9.01
N ASN A 26 -24.01 -2.81 8.96
CA ASN A 26 -23.27 -2.01 7.97
C ASN A 26 -23.46 -2.52 6.53
N PHE A 27 -23.42 -3.83 6.30
CA PHE A 27 -23.66 -4.41 4.96
C PHE A 27 -25.11 -4.25 4.48
N LYS A 28 -26.11 -4.30 5.37
CA LYS A 28 -27.53 -4.14 4.98
C LYS A 28 -27.91 -2.73 4.51
N ASN A 29 -27.13 -1.70 4.85
CA ASN A 29 -27.38 -0.33 4.42
C ASN A 29 -26.75 0.02 3.05
N GLN A 30 -26.08 -0.92 2.39
CA GLN A 30 -25.37 -0.73 1.11
C GLN A 30 -26.32 -0.77 -0.11
N ARG A 31 -27.51 -0.15 -0.02
CA ARG A 31 -28.42 0.06 -1.16
C ARG A 31 -28.09 1.30 -2.01
N SER A 32 -27.04 2.05 -1.64
CA SER A 32 -26.36 3.03 -2.48
C SER A 32 -24.93 2.55 -2.74
N LYS A 33 -24.41 2.78 -3.94
CA LYS A 33 -23.05 2.44 -4.39
C LYS A 33 -21.97 3.19 -3.59
N GLU A 34 -21.80 2.88 -2.32
CA GLU A 34 -20.74 3.40 -1.46
C GLU A 34 -20.04 2.19 -0.84
N PHE A 35 -18.81 1.91 -1.30
CA PHE A 35 -17.94 0.87 -0.75
C PHE A 35 -17.20 1.40 0.48
N MET A 36 -17.97 2.00 1.40
CA MET A 36 -17.44 2.60 2.62
C MET A 36 -17.43 1.57 3.74
N ILE A 37 -16.24 1.23 4.23
CA ILE A 37 -16.05 0.31 5.35
C ILE A 37 -15.53 1.09 6.55
N GLU A 38 -16.11 0.84 7.71
CA GLU A 38 -15.59 1.32 8.99
C GLU A 38 -14.71 0.23 9.59
N LEU A 39 -13.42 0.48 9.66
CA LEU A 39 -12.47 -0.42 10.31
C LEU A 39 -12.65 -0.31 11.81
N ASN A 40 -13.35 -1.30 12.37
CA ASN A 40 -13.17 -1.71 13.74
C ASN A 40 -12.19 -2.89 13.76
N ALA A 41 -11.56 -3.17 14.92
CA ALA A 41 -10.55 -4.22 15.09
C ALA A 41 -11.07 -5.66 14.85
N SER A 42 -12.23 -5.85 14.22
CA SER A 42 -12.94 -7.12 14.07
C SER A 42 -13.15 -7.57 12.62
N VAL A 43 -12.80 -6.76 11.60
CA VAL A 43 -12.89 -7.18 10.20
C VAL A 43 -11.54 -7.74 9.77
N PRO A 44 -11.41 -9.06 9.54
CA PRO A 44 -10.15 -9.64 9.09
C PRO A 44 -9.95 -9.29 7.61
N PHE A 45 -8.89 -8.56 7.31
CA PHE A 45 -8.43 -8.41 5.95
C PHE A 45 -7.65 -9.66 5.55
N LEU A 46 -7.93 -10.15 4.34
CA LEU A 46 -7.31 -11.36 3.82
C LEU A 46 -6.59 -11.04 2.51
N TRP A 47 -5.53 -11.78 2.22
CA TRP A 47 -4.94 -11.91 0.90
C TRP A 47 -5.51 -13.14 0.22
N ARG A 48 -5.82 -13.03 -1.06
CA ARG A 48 -6.10 -14.17 -1.95
C ARG A 48 -5.01 -14.22 -3.00
N LEU A 49 -4.30 -15.35 -3.06
CA LEU A 49 -3.34 -15.65 -4.10
C LEU A 49 -4.03 -16.51 -5.15
N GLY A 50 -4.02 -16.03 -6.39
CA GLY A 50 -4.56 -16.73 -7.55
C GLY A 50 -3.69 -17.91 -7.97
N ILE A 51 -4.25 -18.74 -8.85
CA ILE A 51 -3.56 -19.88 -9.45
C ILE A 51 -2.32 -19.40 -10.19
N GLU A 52 -1.24 -20.18 -10.11
CA GLU A 52 0.02 -19.87 -10.79
C GLU A 52 -0.20 -19.80 -12.30
N SER A 53 0.24 -18.68 -12.87
CA SER A 53 0.30 -18.48 -14.31
C SER A 53 1.43 -19.30 -14.93
N LYS A 54 1.41 -19.48 -16.25
CA LYS A 54 2.45 -20.22 -16.99
C LYS A 54 3.87 -19.65 -16.82
N ASP A 55 3.96 -18.40 -16.37
CA ASP A 55 5.20 -17.67 -16.19
C ASP A 55 5.74 -17.75 -14.74
N GLY A 56 5.09 -18.52 -13.86
CA GLY A 56 5.54 -18.75 -12.48
C GLY A 56 5.02 -17.77 -11.43
N TYR A 57 4.05 -16.93 -11.81
CA TYR A 57 3.51 -15.86 -10.96
C TYR A 57 2.06 -16.11 -10.55
N CYS A 58 1.72 -15.73 -9.32
CA CYS A 58 0.36 -15.69 -8.78
C CYS A 58 -0.12 -14.24 -8.69
N SER A 59 -1.39 -13.98 -9.05
CA SER A 59 -2.02 -12.69 -8.77
C SER A 59 -2.31 -12.56 -7.27
N VAL A 60 -2.21 -11.34 -6.75
CA VAL A 60 -2.54 -11.03 -5.35
C VAL A 60 -3.78 -10.14 -5.33
N ALA A 61 -4.75 -10.47 -4.48
CA ALA A 61 -5.94 -9.66 -4.26
C ALA A 61 -6.22 -9.51 -2.77
N MET A 62 -6.74 -8.35 -2.36
CA MET A 62 -7.27 -8.16 -1.02
C MET A 62 -8.72 -8.63 -0.98
N VAL A 63 -9.09 -9.36 0.07
CA VAL A 63 -10.44 -9.88 0.28
C VAL A 63 -10.96 -9.46 1.64
N ILE A 64 -12.22 -9.02 1.66
CA ILE A 64 -12.95 -8.73 2.88
C ILE A 64 -14.13 -9.69 2.97
N PRO A 65 -14.10 -10.66 3.90
CA PRO A 65 -15.13 -11.67 3.99
C PRO A 65 -16.45 -11.03 4.42
N CYS A 66 -17.51 -11.32 3.69
CA CYS A 66 -18.86 -10.93 4.05
C CYS A 66 -19.43 -11.97 5.04
N PRO A 67 -20.17 -11.58 6.11
CA PRO A 67 -20.73 -12.56 7.04
C PRO A 67 -21.65 -13.56 6.32
N SER A 68 -21.46 -14.86 6.61
CA SER A 68 -22.06 -16.02 5.90
C SER A 68 -23.59 -16.06 5.78
N ASP A 69 -24.31 -15.19 6.49
CA ASP A 69 -25.76 -15.06 6.43
C ASP A 69 -26.25 -13.98 5.44
N ALA A 70 -25.31 -13.31 4.75
CA ALA A 70 -25.60 -12.36 3.68
C ALA A 70 -25.52 -13.05 2.31
N GLU A 71 -26.48 -12.82 1.42
CA GLU A 71 -26.42 -13.24 0.00
C GLU A 71 -25.41 -12.39 -0.82
N ILE A 72 -24.40 -11.82 -0.16
CA ILE A 72 -23.45 -10.86 -0.74
C ILE A 72 -22.10 -11.56 -0.85
N GLU A 73 -21.51 -11.55 -2.06
CA GLU A 73 -20.17 -12.08 -2.31
C GLU A 73 -19.11 -11.29 -1.54
N ASP A 74 -17.99 -11.95 -1.21
CA ASP A 74 -16.84 -11.30 -0.58
C ASP A 74 -16.34 -10.14 -1.43
N LEU A 75 -16.03 -9.01 -0.78
CA LEU A 75 -15.45 -7.89 -1.50
C LEU A 75 -14.00 -8.25 -1.85
N THR A 76 -13.70 -8.27 -3.15
CA THR A 76 -12.36 -8.56 -3.67
C THR A 76 -11.82 -7.32 -4.39
N ILE A 77 -10.60 -6.92 -4.05
CA ILE A 77 -9.86 -5.82 -4.68
C ILE A 77 -8.61 -6.43 -5.31
N GLU A 78 -8.60 -6.50 -6.63
CA GLU A 78 -7.44 -6.96 -7.39
C GLU A 78 -6.28 -5.96 -7.26
N THR A 79 -5.07 -6.47 -7.07
CA THR A 79 -3.84 -5.65 -7.04
C THR A 79 -3.07 -5.82 -8.34
N ASN A 80 -2.15 -4.90 -8.61
CA ASN A 80 -1.22 -5.02 -9.75
C ASN A 80 0.05 -5.83 -9.40
N VAL A 81 0.12 -6.38 -8.19
CA VAL A 81 1.28 -7.08 -7.66
C VAL A 81 1.22 -8.57 -7.98
N LEU A 82 2.38 -9.11 -8.37
CA LEU A 82 2.55 -10.53 -8.66
C LEU A 82 3.48 -11.18 -7.63
N SER A 83 3.05 -12.28 -7.04
CA SER A 83 3.86 -13.11 -6.14
C SER A 83 4.56 -14.22 -6.93
N LEU A 84 5.79 -14.58 -6.55
CA LEU A 84 6.44 -15.80 -7.05
C LEU A 84 5.81 -17.04 -6.41
N ALA A 85 5.35 -17.98 -7.23
CA ALA A 85 4.94 -19.29 -6.74
C ALA A 85 6.21 -20.10 -6.41
N SER A 86 6.40 -20.45 -5.14
CA SER A 86 7.63 -21.14 -4.69
C SER A 86 7.47 -22.66 -4.57
N ASP A 87 6.24 -23.19 -4.52
CA ASP A 87 5.97 -24.61 -4.27
C ASP A 87 4.91 -25.18 -5.22
N SER A 88 5.18 -26.36 -5.79
CA SER A 88 4.34 -27.03 -6.79
C SER A 88 2.92 -27.35 -6.32
N ASP A 89 2.67 -27.38 -5.00
CA ASP A 89 1.34 -27.61 -4.44
C ASP A 89 0.51 -26.32 -4.37
N ARG A 90 1.14 -25.13 -4.32
CA ARG A 90 0.47 -23.81 -4.40
C ARG A 90 0.08 -23.45 -5.84
N ALA A 91 0.65 -24.15 -6.83
CA ALA A 91 0.46 -23.88 -8.25
C ALA A 91 -0.96 -24.18 -8.75
N GLU A 92 -1.65 -25.14 -8.13
CA GLU A 92 -2.91 -25.69 -8.66
C GLU A 92 -4.18 -25.18 -7.94
N GLN A 93 -4.05 -24.43 -6.84
CA GLN A 93 -5.19 -24.00 -6.03
C GLN A 93 -5.04 -22.56 -5.51
N GLU A 94 -6.16 -21.84 -5.44
CA GLU A 94 -6.21 -20.53 -4.78
C GLU A 94 -5.94 -20.66 -3.28
N GLU A 95 -5.14 -19.75 -2.75
CA GLU A 95 -4.79 -19.69 -1.34
C GLU A 95 -5.33 -18.40 -0.72
N THR A 96 -5.86 -18.50 0.51
CA THR A 96 -6.30 -17.33 1.28
C THR A 96 -5.47 -17.24 2.56
N LEU A 97 -4.87 -16.08 2.78
CA LEU A 97 -4.01 -15.78 3.94
C LEU A 97 -4.59 -14.62 4.73
N GLU A 98 -4.46 -14.64 6.05
CA GLU A 98 -4.79 -13.48 6.88
C GLU A 98 -3.68 -12.42 6.75
N TRP A 99 -4.05 -11.14 6.78
CA TRP A 99 -3.07 -10.06 6.90
C TRP A 99 -2.29 -10.22 8.20
N ASN A 100 -0.97 -10.11 8.10
CA ASN A 100 -0.11 -10.13 9.28
C ASN A 100 -0.10 -8.75 9.98
N GLU A 101 0.65 -8.66 11.09
CA GLU A 101 0.77 -7.42 11.85
C GLU A 101 1.46 -6.30 11.05
N ASP A 102 2.47 -6.63 10.24
CA ASP A 102 3.21 -5.68 9.41
C ASP A 102 2.34 -5.09 8.30
N ASP A 103 1.55 -5.93 7.61
CA ASP A 103 0.58 -5.52 6.59
C ASP A 103 -0.43 -4.53 7.16
N THR A 104 -0.98 -4.87 8.34
CA THR A 104 -1.96 -4.06 9.04
C THR A 104 -1.37 -2.72 9.49
N ASN A 105 -0.17 -2.74 10.07
CA ASN A 105 0.51 -1.55 10.55
C ASN A 105 0.90 -0.61 9.41
N LEU A 106 1.43 -1.15 8.31
CA LEU A 106 1.80 -0.37 7.13
C LEU A 106 0.56 0.29 6.52
N PHE A 107 -0.52 -0.47 6.32
CA PHE A 107 -1.77 0.04 5.79
C PHE A 107 -2.34 1.17 6.65
N LEU A 108 -2.45 0.96 7.97
CA LEU A 108 -2.97 1.98 8.90
C LEU A 108 -2.10 3.23 8.92
N LYS A 109 -0.77 3.08 8.88
CA LYS A 109 0.17 4.21 8.83
C LYS A 109 -0.04 5.06 7.57
N LEU A 110 -0.12 4.42 6.39
CA LEU A 110 -0.32 5.11 5.11
C LEU A 110 -1.68 5.81 5.02
N VAL A 111 -2.75 5.15 5.48
CA VAL A 111 -4.09 5.75 5.57
C VAL A 111 -4.10 6.97 6.49
N ASN A 112 -3.46 6.87 7.67
CA ASN A 112 -3.43 7.97 8.63
C ASN A 112 -2.65 9.18 8.10
N GLU A 113 -1.52 8.96 7.43
CA GLU A 113 -0.77 10.05 6.77
C GLU A 113 -1.60 10.70 5.65
N ARG A 114 -2.35 9.91 4.86
CA ARG A 114 -3.28 10.46 3.87
C ARG A 114 -4.36 11.35 4.50
N LYS A 115 -4.96 10.91 5.61
CA LYS A 115 -5.98 11.70 6.35
C LYS A 115 -5.41 12.99 6.91
N LYS A 116 -4.20 12.94 7.45
CA LYS A 116 -3.47 14.10 7.95
C LYS A 116 -3.20 15.13 6.84
N GLN A 117 -2.84 14.68 5.64
CA GLN A 117 -2.69 15.56 4.46
C GLN A 117 -4.02 16.23 4.05
N LEU A 118 -5.16 15.55 4.24
CA LEU A 118 -6.50 16.11 4.00
C LEU A 118 -7.01 17.00 5.13
N GLY A 119 -6.26 17.14 6.24
CA GLY A 119 -6.68 17.90 7.42
C GLY A 119 -7.83 17.23 8.20
N GLU A 120 -8.09 15.95 7.96
CA GLU A 120 -9.10 15.19 8.69
C GLU A 120 -8.61 14.87 10.10
N ARG A 121 -9.51 14.95 11.08
CA ARG A 121 -9.18 14.57 12.46
C ARG A 121 -9.05 13.05 12.54
N VAL A 122 -7.89 12.58 13.00
CA VAL A 122 -7.69 11.19 13.42
C VAL A 122 -8.76 10.86 14.46
N SER A 123 -9.70 9.99 14.07
CA SER A 123 -10.79 9.51 14.92
C SER A 123 -10.52 8.04 15.27
N ASP A 124 -11.07 7.55 16.37
CA ASP A 124 -10.84 6.17 16.84
C ASP A 124 -11.39 5.10 15.86
N SER A 125 -12.27 5.48 14.93
CA SER A 125 -12.71 4.63 13.81
C SER A 125 -12.27 5.21 12.47
N ILE A 126 -11.68 4.35 11.63
CA ILE A 126 -11.22 4.72 10.29
C ILE A 126 -12.29 4.29 9.30
N LYS A 127 -13.04 5.27 8.78
CA LYS A 127 -13.87 5.07 7.59
C LYS A 127 -12.98 5.13 6.36
N LEU A 128 -13.13 4.14 5.49
CA LEU A 128 -12.40 3.97 4.24
C LEU A 128 -13.39 3.78 3.10
N ASP A 129 -13.18 4.51 2.02
CA ASP A 129 -13.84 4.24 0.75
C ASP A 129 -12.91 3.36 -0.09
N LEU A 130 -13.28 2.09 -0.27
CA LEU A 130 -12.49 1.14 -1.06
C LEU A 130 -12.63 1.34 -2.57
N SER A 131 -13.45 2.31 -3.00
CA SER A 131 -13.45 2.82 -4.37
C SER A 131 -12.50 4.01 -4.57
N ASP A 132 -11.92 4.55 -3.50
CA ASP A 132 -10.95 5.65 -3.62
C ASP A 132 -9.66 5.11 -4.26
N PRO A 133 -9.23 5.63 -5.43
CA PRO A 133 -7.99 5.20 -6.08
C PRO A 133 -6.76 5.35 -5.19
N VAL A 134 -6.75 6.28 -4.22
CA VAL A 134 -5.65 6.42 -3.26
C VAL A 134 -5.64 5.29 -2.23
N ILE A 135 -6.81 4.78 -1.85
CA ILE A 135 -6.88 3.62 -0.95
C ILE A 135 -6.48 2.34 -1.69
N ILE A 136 -6.90 2.20 -2.95
CA ILE A 136 -6.44 1.10 -3.82
C ILE A 136 -4.92 1.14 -4.00
N ASP A 137 -4.34 2.33 -4.23
CA ASP A 137 -2.89 2.54 -4.31
C ASP A 137 -2.17 2.13 -3.02
N ILE A 138 -2.75 2.43 -1.85
CA ILE A 138 -2.22 1.95 -0.56
C ILE A 138 -2.28 0.42 -0.45
N ILE A 139 -3.35 -0.21 -0.94
CA ILE A 139 -3.47 -1.68 -0.97
C ILE A 139 -2.39 -2.29 -1.87
N ASP A 140 -2.14 -1.71 -3.04
CA ASP A 140 -1.06 -2.13 -3.95
C ASP A 140 0.31 -2.02 -3.25
N ILE A 141 0.57 -0.94 -2.49
CA ILE A 141 1.82 -0.77 -1.73
C ILE A 141 1.99 -1.88 -0.67
N VAL A 142 0.93 -2.21 0.07
CA VAL A 142 0.98 -3.25 1.11
C VAL A 142 1.15 -4.63 0.48
N ALA A 143 0.45 -4.91 -0.63
CA ALA A 143 0.63 -6.14 -1.39
C ALA A 143 2.07 -6.25 -1.93
N ALA A 144 2.65 -5.16 -2.43
CA ALA A 144 4.03 -5.13 -2.87
C ALA A 144 5.01 -5.44 -1.73
N ALA A 145 4.79 -4.89 -0.53
CA ALA A 145 5.60 -5.18 0.64
C ALA A 145 5.55 -6.66 1.06
N GLY A 146 4.36 -7.27 1.03
CA GLY A 146 4.16 -8.66 1.47
C GLY A 146 4.55 -9.73 0.45
N PHE A 147 4.45 -9.43 -0.85
CA PHE A 147 4.56 -10.44 -1.92
C PHE A 147 5.51 -10.06 -3.07
N GLY A 148 5.93 -8.80 -3.16
CA GLY A 148 6.78 -8.32 -4.23
C GLY A 148 8.20 -8.86 -4.15
N VAL A 149 8.94 -8.71 -5.25
CA VAL A 149 10.37 -9.07 -5.32
C VAL A 149 11.20 -7.80 -5.48
N ALA A 150 12.15 -7.59 -4.56
CA ALA A 150 13.02 -6.42 -4.60
C ALA A 150 14.12 -6.56 -5.66
N PHE A 151 14.20 -5.56 -6.54
CA PHE A 151 15.28 -5.43 -7.51
C PHE A 151 16.44 -4.63 -6.91
N ALA A 152 17.67 -5.05 -7.20
CA ALA A 152 18.85 -4.30 -6.78
C ALA A 152 18.99 -3.01 -7.61
N SER A 153 19.22 -1.88 -6.95
CA SER A 153 19.28 -0.54 -7.56
C SER A 153 20.49 -0.21 -8.45
N HIS A 154 21.25 -1.22 -8.88
CA HIS A 154 22.49 -1.04 -9.62
C HIS A 154 22.25 -0.31 -10.96
N GLY A 155 22.92 0.84 -11.14
CA GLY A 155 22.81 1.65 -12.36
C GLY A 155 21.54 2.50 -12.46
N LEU A 156 20.63 2.42 -11.48
CA LEU A 156 19.42 3.25 -11.44
C LEU A 156 19.60 4.51 -10.60
N LEU A 157 20.35 4.41 -9.51
CA LEU A 157 20.59 5.52 -8.59
C LEU A 157 21.85 6.31 -8.98
N ILE A 158 21.75 7.62 -8.84
CA ILE A 158 22.89 8.54 -8.93
C ILE A 158 23.33 8.88 -7.51
N SER A 159 24.64 9.06 -7.30
CA SER A 159 25.22 9.54 -6.05
C SER A 159 24.41 10.71 -5.46
N THR A 160 24.04 10.58 -4.19
CA THR A 160 23.35 11.60 -3.40
C THR A 160 24.31 12.66 -2.86
N GLU A 161 25.56 12.71 -3.34
CA GLU A 161 26.55 13.74 -2.96
C GLU A 161 25.96 15.15 -3.01
N GLY A 162 25.98 15.83 -1.86
CA GLY A 162 25.44 17.18 -1.65
C GLY A 162 24.00 17.24 -1.13
N CYS A 163 23.29 16.11 -1.03
CA CYS A 163 22.00 16.01 -0.36
C CYS A 163 22.21 15.47 1.06
N GLU A 164 21.53 16.02 2.06
CA GLU A 164 21.55 15.46 3.42
C GLU A 164 20.62 14.24 3.47
N PRO A 165 21.13 13.03 3.77
CA PRO A 165 20.28 11.85 3.92
C PRO A 165 19.39 11.99 5.14
N LEU A 166 18.22 11.34 5.11
CA LEU A 166 17.31 11.33 6.26
C LEU A 166 17.97 10.62 7.45
N CYS A 167 18.12 11.33 8.57
CA CYS A 167 18.71 10.79 9.79
C CYS A 167 17.82 9.73 10.45
N GLN A 168 16.50 9.88 10.32
CA GLN A 168 15.50 8.95 10.83
C GLN A 168 14.59 8.57 9.67
N ILE A 169 14.47 7.27 9.45
CA ILE A 169 13.64 6.68 8.39
C ILE A 169 12.86 5.56 9.05
N GLU A 170 11.56 5.49 8.80
CA GLU A 170 10.68 4.44 9.29
C GLU A 170 9.90 3.75 8.17
N VAL A 171 9.49 2.50 8.39
CA VAL A 171 8.54 1.79 7.52
C VAL A 171 7.23 2.60 7.40
N GLY A 172 6.70 2.73 6.19
CA GLY A 172 5.54 3.54 5.83
C GLY A 172 5.85 5.02 5.58
N GLU A 173 7.11 5.44 5.66
CA GLU A 173 7.51 6.82 5.37
C GLU A 173 7.66 7.06 3.86
N LYS A 174 7.18 8.22 3.40
CA LYS A 174 7.39 8.70 2.03
C LYS A 174 8.77 9.32 1.90
N VAL A 175 9.53 8.85 0.92
CA VAL A 175 10.90 9.27 0.66
C VAL A 175 11.10 9.61 -0.81
N SER A 176 12.24 10.19 -1.13
CA SER A 176 12.67 10.43 -2.51
C SER A 176 13.95 9.67 -2.82
N LEU A 177 14.01 9.11 -4.03
CA LEU A 177 15.19 8.45 -4.57
C LEU A 177 15.75 9.26 -5.73
N ARG A 178 17.07 9.51 -5.73
CA ARG A 178 17.77 10.20 -6.82
C ARG A 178 18.15 9.20 -7.91
N THR A 179 17.33 9.13 -8.95
CA THR A 179 17.54 8.21 -10.08
C THR A 179 18.19 8.92 -11.28
N VAL A 180 18.58 8.14 -12.28
CA VAL A 180 19.04 8.65 -13.59
C VAL A 180 18.00 9.50 -14.33
N LEU A 181 16.72 9.38 -13.97
CA LEU A 181 15.61 10.16 -14.54
C LEU A 181 15.18 11.34 -13.65
N GLY A 182 15.86 11.56 -12.53
CA GLY A 182 15.52 12.58 -11.55
C GLY A 182 15.04 11.99 -10.22
N PHE A 183 14.37 12.82 -9.42
CA PHE A 183 13.85 12.42 -8.12
C PHE A 183 12.52 11.70 -8.27
N ILE A 184 12.41 10.51 -7.68
CA ILE A 184 11.20 9.70 -7.73
C ILE A 184 10.67 9.45 -6.31
N PRO A 185 9.35 9.58 -6.10
CA PRO A 185 8.74 9.27 -4.82
C PRO A 185 8.68 7.75 -4.60
N ALA A 186 8.96 7.35 -3.36
CA ALA A 186 8.86 5.96 -2.92
C ALA A 186 8.34 5.87 -1.48
N VAL A 187 7.91 4.68 -1.07
CA VAL A 187 7.53 4.37 0.32
C VAL A 187 8.48 3.32 0.86
N VAL A 188 9.04 3.56 2.05
CA VAL A 188 9.88 2.58 2.74
C VAL A 188 9.00 1.47 3.29
N VAL A 189 9.30 0.22 2.96
CA VAL A 189 8.52 -0.95 3.43
C VAL A 189 9.33 -1.89 4.31
N GLU A 190 10.66 -1.88 4.18
CA GLU A 190 11.55 -2.68 5.02
C GLU A 190 12.89 -1.97 5.23
N ILE A 191 13.49 -2.15 6.41
CA ILE A 191 14.79 -1.57 6.77
C ILE A 191 15.63 -2.66 7.44
N GLU A 192 16.76 -3.00 6.84
CA GLU A 192 17.74 -3.96 7.38
C GLU A 192 19.13 -3.31 7.40
N ASP A 193 19.58 -2.86 8.58
CA ASP A 193 20.86 -2.17 8.78
C ASP A 193 21.11 -0.97 7.83
N SER A 194 21.84 -1.23 6.74
CA SER A 194 22.22 -0.25 5.71
C SER A 194 21.35 -0.35 4.45
N ASP A 195 20.58 -1.42 4.33
CA ASP A 195 19.73 -1.76 3.22
C ASP A 195 18.29 -1.38 3.53
N VAL A 196 17.62 -0.80 2.53
CA VAL A 196 16.25 -0.30 2.64
C VAL A 196 15.50 -0.77 1.41
N VAL A 197 14.33 -1.38 1.61
CA VAL A 197 13.44 -1.76 0.52
C VAL A 197 12.35 -0.70 0.40
N CYS A 198 12.19 -0.19 -0.81
CA CYS A 198 11.21 0.85 -1.13
C CYS A 198 10.26 0.41 -2.24
N VAL A 199 8.97 0.69 -2.09
CA VAL A 199 7.96 0.60 -3.15
C VAL A 199 7.98 1.90 -3.95
N LEU A 200 8.12 1.82 -5.28
CA LEU A 200 8.08 3.00 -6.15
C LEU A 200 6.66 3.51 -6.37
N LEU A 201 6.46 4.83 -6.26
CA LEU A 201 5.16 5.48 -6.50
C LEU A 201 5.02 6.06 -7.92
N GLU A 202 6.09 6.02 -8.73
CA GLU A 202 6.08 6.41 -10.13
C GLU A 202 6.88 5.39 -10.96
N GLU A 203 6.51 5.26 -12.24
CA GLU A 203 7.21 4.44 -13.22
C GLU A 203 8.56 5.06 -13.64
N LEU A 204 9.57 4.22 -13.80
CA LEU A 204 10.87 4.55 -14.38
C LEU A 204 10.99 4.00 -15.81
N ASP A 205 10.94 4.85 -16.82
CA ASP A 205 11.22 4.47 -18.22
C ASP A 205 12.68 4.72 -18.60
N ILE A 206 13.54 3.74 -18.32
CA ILE A 206 15.00 3.84 -18.44
C ILE A 206 15.44 3.88 -19.92
N ARG A 207 14.57 3.50 -20.87
CA ARG A 207 14.84 3.62 -22.31
C ARG A 207 15.16 5.04 -22.75
N THR A 208 14.63 6.03 -22.03
CA THR A 208 14.82 7.45 -22.34
C THR A 208 16.19 7.98 -21.87
N ALA A 209 16.90 7.25 -21.01
CA ALA A 209 18.17 7.68 -20.41
C ALA A 209 19.43 7.38 -21.27
N GLY A 210 19.29 6.79 -22.46
CA GLY A 210 20.38 6.61 -23.43
C GLY A 210 21.34 5.44 -23.16
N GLU A 211 21.53 5.03 -21.90
CA GLU A 211 22.30 3.85 -21.49
C GLU A 211 21.51 3.05 -20.43
N ALA A 212 20.56 2.23 -20.87
CA ALA A 212 19.88 1.31 -19.96
C ALA A 212 20.84 0.21 -19.50
N PRO A 213 20.91 -0.11 -18.18
CA PRO A 213 21.61 -1.30 -17.72
C PRO A 213 21.00 -2.53 -18.40
N VAL A 214 21.86 -3.45 -18.85
CA VAL A 214 21.48 -4.59 -19.68
C VAL A 214 20.38 -5.40 -18.98
N GLY A 215 19.19 -5.45 -19.57
CA GLY A 215 18.07 -6.26 -19.11
C GLY A 215 17.00 -5.53 -18.29
N LEU A 216 17.14 -4.23 -18.03
CA LEU A 216 16.13 -3.45 -17.31
C LEU A 216 15.67 -2.24 -18.12
N ASP A 217 14.61 -2.45 -18.90
CA ASP A 217 14.04 -1.43 -19.78
C ASP A 217 13.13 -0.44 -19.03
N ARG A 218 12.41 -0.93 -18.02
CA ARG A 218 11.40 -0.19 -17.27
C ARG A 218 11.27 -0.80 -15.88
N VAL A 219 11.07 0.06 -14.88
CA VAL A 219 10.59 -0.35 -13.55
C VAL A 219 9.20 0.22 -13.36
N CYS A 220 8.24 -0.63 -13.06
CA CYS A 220 6.84 -0.28 -12.95
C CYS A 220 6.55 0.42 -11.61
N MET A 221 5.42 1.11 -11.56
CA MET A 221 4.83 1.54 -10.30
C MET A 221 4.57 0.31 -9.42
N HIS A 222 4.75 0.46 -8.11
CA HIS A 222 4.64 -0.59 -7.09
C HIS A 222 5.74 -1.67 -7.10
N ASP A 223 6.71 -1.61 -8.00
CA ASP A 223 7.89 -2.46 -7.93
C ASP A 223 8.75 -2.10 -6.71
N LEU A 224 9.41 -3.12 -6.14
CA LEU A 224 10.31 -2.97 -5.01
C LEU A 224 11.73 -2.71 -5.47
N LEU A 225 12.38 -1.73 -4.83
CA LEU A 225 13.78 -1.40 -5.04
C LEU A 225 14.58 -1.52 -3.75
N LEU A 226 15.65 -2.31 -3.81
CA LEU A 226 16.65 -2.42 -2.75
C LEU A 226 17.70 -1.31 -2.93
N VAL A 227 17.77 -0.41 -1.97
CA VAL A 227 18.64 0.78 -1.98
C VAL A 227 19.44 0.87 -0.68
N LYS A 228 20.49 1.70 -0.66
CA LYS A 228 21.18 1.98 0.60
C LYS A 228 20.49 3.10 1.36
N ARG A 229 20.60 3.06 2.69
CA ARG A 229 20.11 4.12 3.58
C ARG A 229 20.68 5.50 3.23
N SER A 230 21.90 5.56 2.68
CA SER A 230 22.53 6.80 2.19
C SER A 230 21.87 7.40 0.95
N ASP A 231 21.07 6.59 0.24
CA ASP A 231 20.41 7.00 -1.01
C ASP A 231 19.00 7.55 -0.76
N ILE A 232 18.52 7.42 0.48
CA ILE A 232 17.19 7.88 0.92
C ILE A 232 17.23 9.38 1.22
N LEU A 233 16.37 10.12 0.52
CA LEU A 233 16.22 11.57 0.67
C LEU A 233 14.81 11.94 1.16
N SER A 234 14.69 13.18 1.63
CA SER A 234 13.41 13.80 1.99
C SER A 234 12.39 13.72 0.85
N SER A 235 11.13 13.43 1.15
CA SER A 235 10.06 13.37 0.15
C SER A 235 9.88 14.67 -0.62
N GLU A 236 10.29 15.82 -0.06
CA GLU A 236 10.22 17.14 -0.69
C GLU A 236 10.96 17.23 -2.03
N PHE A 237 11.99 16.40 -2.25
CA PHE A 237 12.75 16.38 -3.50
C PHE A 237 11.94 15.79 -4.66
N ALA A 238 11.00 14.89 -4.38
CA ALA A 238 10.10 14.31 -5.36
C ALA A 238 8.80 15.13 -5.55
N GLU A 239 8.54 16.10 -4.67
CA GLU A 239 7.37 16.96 -4.81
C GLU A 239 7.52 17.86 -6.05
N ARG A 240 6.64 17.65 -7.03
CA ARG A 240 6.54 18.56 -8.16
C ARG A 240 5.87 19.85 -7.69
N ILE A 241 6.65 20.78 -7.14
CA ILE A 241 6.16 22.12 -6.83
C ILE A 241 5.75 22.78 -8.14
N SER A 242 4.44 22.74 -8.44
CA SER A 242 3.90 23.55 -9.52
C SER A 242 4.13 25.02 -9.18
N ARG A 243 4.76 25.77 -10.08
CA ARG A 243 4.95 27.21 -9.90
C ARG A 243 3.57 27.84 -9.65
N PRO A 244 3.35 28.58 -8.55
CA PRO A 244 2.09 29.28 -8.36
C PRO A 244 1.85 30.19 -9.55
N SER A 245 0.75 29.96 -10.26
CA SER A 245 0.36 30.75 -11.42
C SER A 245 0.19 32.20 -10.98
N GLY A 246 1.05 33.09 -11.49
CA GLY A 246 0.91 34.54 -11.29
C GLY A 246 1.92 35.22 -10.36
N THR A 247 2.95 34.54 -9.84
CA THR A 247 3.99 35.24 -9.06
C THR A 247 5.19 35.61 -9.94
N PRO A 248 5.45 36.91 -10.20
CA PRO A 248 6.70 37.34 -10.80
C PRO A 248 7.85 37.10 -9.81
N LEU A 249 8.92 36.46 -10.30
CA LEU A 249 10.16 36.33 -9.55
C LEU A 249 10.84 37.71 -9.55
N HIS A 250 11.20 38.19 -8.36
CA HIS A 250 12.01 39.39 -8.18
C HIS A 250 13.50 39.05 -8.21
#